data_AF-A0A2V9Z854-F1
#
_entry.id   AF-A0A2V9Z854-F1
#
_cell.length_a   1.000
_cell.length_b   1.000
_cell.length_c   1.000
_cell.angle_alpha   90.00
_cell.angle_beta   90.00
_cell.angle_gamma   90.00
#
_symmetry.space_group_name_H-M   'P 1'
#
loop_
_entity.id
_entity.type
_entity.pdbx_description
1 polymer ?
#
loop_
_entity_poly.entity_id
_entity_poly.type
_entity_poly.pdbx_seq_one_letter_code
_entity_poly.pdbx_strand_id
1 'polypeptide(L)'
;MAEYHNPQQEPGMERKLLLVFALTFLAIVLFQPLLKKYGPQPAPEPEKKTQNNPAPVQSAALTPAPAVPVPAKGATRQASSEAETVIENDLYKITFTNRGGQVKSWILKKYDDDRHQPLELVNKPAAEKYGLPLSLWAYDEGLRNKINSALYVSSGSGHLSAPAAITFEYADQDVSVLKKFSFDHSYVVHVETSVRSKGVDIAALPAWPSGLGDEESSSAYAASQIEYEYNDKVERLAVKKVSGGGTLNGPFHWAGVTDRYFAAVFMPDDPPSAALVTLRYPVDVPKDPKKPNAQDTTKVDVLGAAVGNLHGASVERMYVGPKKLDVLESVRVPGPSHNDLRDLVNFGFFGIIARPLFLWLKWTYEKMVHNWGWAIVIQTLI
;
A
#
# COMPACT_ATOMS: atom_id res chain seq x y z
N MET A 1 -9.42 21.12 -46.82
CA MET A 1 -8.14 20.76 -46.17
C MET A 1 -7.67 22.00 -45.43
N ALA A 2 -7.62 21.99 -44.11
CA ALA A 2 -7.14 23.11 -43.32
C ALA A 2 -5.66 22.88 -42.99
N GLU A 3 -4.80 23.82 -43.39
CA GLU A 3 -3.37 23.81 -43.12
C GLU A 3 -3.12 24.00 -41.61
N TYR A 4 -2.37 23.08 -41.02
CA TYR A 4 -1.81 23.24 -39.68
C TYR A 4 -0.57 24.13 -39.77
N HIS A 5 -0.63 25.33 -39.18
CA HIS A 5 0.55 26.16 -38.93
C HIS A 5 1.26 25.71 -37.65
N ASN A 6 2.55 25.43 -37.76
CA ASN A 6 3.42 25.06 -36.64
C ASN A 6 3.74 26.31 -35.79
N PRO A 7 3.39 26.37 -34.49
CA PRO A 7 3.54 27.57 -33.66
C PRO A 7 4.99 27.89 -33.26
N GLN A 8 5.98 27.14 -33.74
CA GLN A 8 7.39 27.33 -33.39
C GLN A 8 8.14 28.34 -34.28
N GLN A 9 7.49 28.99 -35.24
CA GLN A 9 8.15 29.95 -36.15
C GLN A 9 7.56 31.36 -36.07
N GLU A 10 7.26 31.87 -34.87
CA GLU A 10 7.04 33.32 -34.69
C GLU A 10 8.37 34.04 -34.39
N PRO A 11 8.90 34.87 -35.31
CA PRO A 11 10.08 35.68 -35.04
C PRO A 11 9.75 36.76 -34.00
N GLY A 12 10.13 36.51 -32.75
CA GLY A 12 9.90 37.41 -31.61
C GLY A 12 9.72 36.72 -30.27
N MET A 13 9.41 35.42 -30.26
CA MET A 13 9.28 34.62 -29.03
C MET A 13 10.60 34.46 -28.28
N GLU A 14 11.73 34.31 -28.97
CA GLU A 14 13.06 34.21 -28.34
C GLU A 14 13.46 35.48 -27.59
N ARG A 15 13.15 36.67 -28.14
CA ARG A 15 13.40 37.95 -27.46
C ARG A 15 12.52 38.11 -26.22
N LYS A 16 11.26 37.66 -26.28
CA LYS A 16 10.35 37.65 -25.13
C LYS A 16 10.84 36.65 -24.06
N LEU A 17 11.33 35.48 -24.47
CA LEU A 17 11.89 34.47 -23.56
C LEU A 17 13.15 34.99 -22.85
N LEU A 18 14.07 35.62 -23.60
CA LEU A 18 15.27 36.23 -23.05
C LEU A 18 14.96 37.39 -22.09
N LEU A 19 13.94 38.21 -22.41
CA LEU A 19 13.45 39.26 -21.51
C LEU A 19 12.86 38.68 -20.22
N VAL A 20 12.10 37.58 -20.31
CA VAL A 20 11.54 36.90 -19.13
C VAL A 20 12.65 36.31 -18.26
N PHE A 21 13.68 35.70 -18.85
CA PHE A 21 14.85 35.20 -18.12
C PHE A 21 15.65 36.32 -17.47
N ALA A 22 15.85 37.45 -18.15
CA ALA A 22 16.53 38.61 -17.58
C ALA A 22 15.74 39.23 -16.42
N LEU A 23 14.41 39.34 -16.54
CA LEU A 23 13.54 39.86 -15.48
C LEU A 23 13.46 38.92 -14.27
N THR A 24 13.41 37.60 -14.48
CA THR A 24 13.44 36.64 -13.37
C THR A 24 14.78 36.63 -12.65
N PHE A 25 15.89 36.73 -13.40
CA PHE A 25 17.22 36.87 -12.79
C PHE A 25 17.33 38.16 -11.97
N LEU A 26 16.85 39.29 -12.51
CA LEU A 26 16.83 40.57 -11.80
C LEU A 26 15.96 40.51 -10.52
N ALA A 27 14.80 39.85 -10.59
CA ALA A 27 13.92 39.66 -9.45
C ALA A 27 14.60 38.83 -8.34
N ILE A 28 15.32 37.77 -8.67
CA ILE A 28 16.05 36.93 -7.71
C ILE A 28 17.18 37.73 -7.04
N VAL A 29 17.95 38.50 -7.82
CA VAL A 29 19.05 39.33 -7.28
C VAL A 29 18.52 40.44 -6.36
N LEU A 30 17.40 41.07 -6.73
CA LEU A 30 16.76 42.11 -5.91
C LEU A 30 16.12 41.55 -4.64
N PHE A 31 15.63 40.30 -4.66
CA PHE A 31 15.08 39.63 -3.47
C PHE A 31 16.12 38.95 -2.57
N GLN A 32 17.36 38.77 -3.04
CA GLN A 32 18.44 38.14 -2.28
C GLN A 32 18.74 38.79 -0.91
N PRO A 33 18.80 40.14 -0.76
CA PRO A 33 18.99 40.76 0.56
C PRO A 33 17.76 40.61 1.48
N LEU A 34 16.56 40.47 0.91
CA LEU A 34 15.32 40.27 1.66
C LEU A 34 15.23 38.82 2.19
N LEU A 35 15.60 37.84 1.37
CA LEU A 35 15.70 36.42 1.76
C LEU A 35 16.80 36.18 2.80
N LYS A 36 17.92 36.90 2.75
CA LYS A 36 18.94 36.84 3.82
C LYS A 36 18.45 37.44 5.14
N LYS A 37 17.50 38.37 5.12
CA LYS A 37 16.97 39.04 6.31
C LYS A 37 15.78 38.30 6.95
N TYR A 38 15.02 37.53 6.17
CA TYR A 38 13.78 36.87 6.63
C TYR A 38 13.70 35.36 6.30
N GLY A 39 14.71 34.77 5.66
CA GLY A 39 14.78 33.33 5.40
C GLY A 39 15.26 32.54 6.62
N PRO A 40 14.77 31.31 6.82
CA PRO A 40 15.23 30.46 7.92
C PRO A 40 16.72 30.17 7.77
N GLN A 41 17.48 30.49 8.81
CA GLN A 41 18.92 30.29 8.86
C GLN A 41 19.20 28.78 9.05
N PRO A 42 20.12 28.16 8.27
CA PRO A 42 20.49 26.75 8.49
C PRO A 42 21.00 26.55 9.91
N ALA A 43 20.44 25.58 10.62
CA ALA A 43 20.86 25.27 11.99
C ALA A 43 22.33 24.80 11.99
N PRO A 44 23.16 25.25 12.95
CA PRO A 44 24.52 24.76 13.07
C PRO A 44 24.53 23.29 13.49
N GLU A 45 25.38 22.52 12.82
CA GLU A 45 25.65 21.12 13.06
C GLU A 45 26.32 20.94 14.44
N PRO A 46 25.88 20.01 15.32
CA PRO A 46 26.48 19.87 16.65
C PRO A 46 27.90 19.29 16.56
N GLU A 47 28.85 20.04 17.12
CA GLU A 47 30.21 19.58 17.39
C GLU A 47 30.23 18.34 18.28
N LYS A 48 31.02 17.34 17.88
CA LYS A 48 31.46 16.25 18.74
C LYS A 48 32.33 16.82 19.87
N LYS A 49 31.83 16.72 21.11
CA LYS A 49 32.67 16.79 22.31
C LYS A 49 32.91 15.39 22.87
N THR A 50 34.17 15.01 22.84
CA THR A 50 34.73 13.90 23.61
C THR A 50 34.92 14.35 25.05
N GLN A 51 34.35 13.66 26.04
CA GLN A 51 34.91 13.68 27.40
C GLN A 51 34.57 12.44 28.23
N ASN A 52 35.65 11.73 28.57
CA ASN A 52 35.98 10.92 29.74
C ASN A 52 34.89 10.27 30.63
N ASN A 53 35.12 8.98 30.78
CA ASN A 53 34.77 8.08 31.89
C ASN A 53 34.78 8.73 33.28
N PRO A 54 33.89 8.26 34.17
CA PRO A 54 34.37 7.54 35.36
C PRO A 54 33.72 6.14 35.53
N ALA A 55 34.46 5.27 36.20
CA ALA A 55 34.11 3.89 36.56
C ALA A 55 33.17 3.81 37.79
N PRO A 56 32.89 2.61 38.33
CA PRO A 56 31.74 1.77 38.01
C PRO A 56 30.70 1.75 39.16
N VAL A 57 29.42 1.64 38.84
CA VAL A 57 28.39 1.34 39.86
C VAL A 57 27.78 -0.03 39.59
N GLN A 58 27.74 -0.77 40.68
CA GLN A 58 27.38 -2.17 40.91
C GLN A 58 26.12 -2.66 40.17
N SER A 59 26.26 -3.85 39.60
CA SER A 59 25.20 -4.66 39.01
C SER A 59 24.18 -5.08 40.07
N ALA A 60 22.91 -4.71 39.85
CA ALA A 60 21.77 -5.43 40.40
C ALA A 60 21.32 -6.45 39.35
N ALA A 61 21.34 -7.73 39.74
CA ALA A 61 20.93 -8.84 38.89
C ALA A 61 19.43 -8.74 38.57
N LEU A 62 19.10 -8.59 37.29
CA LEU A 62 17.78 -8.90 36.76
C LEU A 62 17.82 -10.32 36.20
N THR A 63 16.91 -11.13 36.73
CA THR A 63 16.53 -12.46 36.26
C THR A 63 16.39 -12.53 34.73
N PRO A 64 16.83 -13.62 34.07
CA PRO A 64 16.69 -13.74 32.61
C PRO A 64 15.22 -13.82 32.23
N ALA A 65 14.77 -12.92 31.36
CA ALA A 65 13.54 -13.12 30.59
C ALA A 65 13.68 -14.40 29.75
N PRO A 66 12.58 -15.15 29.49
CA PRO A 66 12.64 -16.38 28.72
C PRO A 66 13.27 -16.12 27.35
N ALA A 67 14.37 -16.81 27.06
CA ALA A 67 14.99 -16.78 25.75
C ALA A 67 13.96 -17.25 24.70
N VAL A 68 13.58 -16.35 23.80
CA VAL A 68 13.04 -16.75 22.49
C VAL A 68 14.02 -17.76 21.88
N PRO A 69 13.57 -18.96 21.49
CA PRO A 69 14.48 -19.95 20.94
C PRO A 69 15.03 -19.43 19.62
N VAL A 70 16.32 -19.10 19.61
CA VAL A 70 17.09 -18.88 18.39
C VAL A 70 17.10 -20.23 17.64
N PRO A 71 16.62 -20.31 16.40
CA PRO A 71 16.68 -21.55 15.63
C PRO A 71 18.14 -21.98 15.49
N ALA A 72 18.41 -23.27 15.71
CA ALA A 72 19.73 -23.84 15.53
C ALA A 72 20.28 -23.52 14.13
N LYS A 73 21.52 -23.03 14.07
CA LYS A 73 22.29 -22.88 12.82
C LYS A 73 22.31 -24.23 12.08
N GLY A 74 21.71 -24.28 10.89
CA GLY A 74 21.95 -25.36 9.92
C GLY A 74 20.77 -26.27 9.55
N ALA A 75 19.56 -26.05 10.07
CA ALA A 75 18.39 -26.80 9.60
C ALA A 75 17.76 -26.10 8.39
N THR A 76 17.87 -26.73 7.21
CA THR A 76 17.04 -26.39 6.05
C THR A 76 15.58 -26.64 6.39
N ARG A 77 14.72 -25.66 6.14
CA ARG A 77 13.27 -25.73 6.34
C ARG A 77 12.58 -25.33 5.05
N GLN A 78 12.12 -26.32 4.29
CA GLN A 78 11.45 -26.12 3.02
C GLN A 78 10.41 -27.24 2.84
N ALA A 79 9.24 -26.91 2.31
CA ALA A 79 8.23 -27.92 1.99
C ALA A 79 8.62 -28.72 0.74
N SER A 80 8.21 -29.98 0.68
CA SER A 80 8.49 -30.90 -0.42
C SER A 80 7.52 -30.75 -1.60
N SER A 81 6.33 -30.20 -1.37
CA SER A 81 5.29 -30.02 -2.39
C SER A 81 4.55 -28.70 -2.20
N GLU A 82 3.87 -28.26 -3.26
CA GLU A 82 2.92 -27.16 -3.17
C GLU A 82 1.68 -27.58 -2.38
N ALA A 83 1.14 -26.63 -1.63
CA ALA A 83 -0.09 -26.75 -0.88
C ALA A 83 -0.78 -25.38 -0.80
N GLU A 84 -2.10 -25.42 -0.74
CA GLU A 84 -2.92 -24.24 -0.53
C GLU A 84 -3.63 -24.30 0.83
N THR A 85 -3.88 -23.13 1.39
CA THR A 85 -4.69 -22.98 2.61
C THR A 85 -5.72 -21.89 2.39
N VAL A 86 -6.99 -22.23 2.56
CA VAL A 86 -8.11 -21.31 2.49
C VAL A 86 -8.44 -20.84 3.90
N ILE A 87 -8.57 -19.53 4.08
CA ILE A 87 -9.00 -18.88 5.31
C ILE A 87 -10.25 -18.06 4.99
N GLU A 88 -11.35 -18.30 5.69
CA GLU A 88 -12.60 -17.59 5.42
C GLU A 88 -13.37 -17.18 6.68
N ASN A 89 -14.21 -16.16 6.51
CA ASN A 89 -15.24 -15.74 7.47
C ASN A 89 -16.50 -15.29 6.70
N ASP A 90 -17.38 -14.51 7.33
CA ASP A 90 -18.60 -14.02 6.67
C ASP A 90 -18.35 -12.93 5.61
N LEU A 91 -17.18 -12.29 5.65
CA LEU A 91 -16.82 -11.13 4.83
C LEU A 91 -15.87 -11.48 3.68
N TYR A 92 -14.96 -12.44 3.88
CA TYR A 92 -13.95 -12.78 2.89
C TYR A 92 -13.70 -14.29 2.78
N LYS A 93 -13.03 -14.67 1.68
CA LYS A 93 -12.37 -15.97 1.49
C LYS A 93 -11.01 -15.73 0.85
N ILE A 94 -9.93 -16.08 1.54
CA ILE A 94 -8.55 -15.85 1.15
C ILE A 94 -7.85 -17.19 0.93
N THR A 95 -7.23 -17.38 -0.22
CA THR A 95 -6.47 -18.60 -0.54
C THR A 95 -4.98 -18.30 -0.55
N PHE A 96 -4.25 -18.85 0.42
CA PHE A 96 -2.80 -18.84 0.45
C PHE A 96 -2.21 -19.99 -0.34
N THR A 97 -1.03 -19.76 -0.92
CA THR A 97 -0.12 -20.80 -1.39
C THR A 97 1.14 -20.83 -0.52
N ASN A 98 1.64 -22.02 -0.22
CA ASN A 98 2.92 -22.16 0.46
C ASN A 98 4.12 -21.79 -0.44
N ARG A 99 3.92 -21.62 -1.76
CA ARG A 99 4.94 -21.05 -2.65
C ARG A 99 5.08 -19.55 -2.40
N GLY A 100 6.18 -19.16 -1.78
CA GLY A 100 6.44 -17.80 -1.33
C GLY A 100 5.64 -17.37 -0.10
N GLY A 101 4.70 -18.18 0.41
CA GLY A 101 3.77 -17.79 1.48
C GLY A 101 2.97 -16.54 1.10
N GLN A 102 2.22 -16.64 0.00
CA GLN A 102 1.53 -15.51 -0.68
C GLN A 102 0.05 -15.84 -0.90
N VAL A 103 -0.73 -14.83 -1.29
CA VAL A 103 -2.18 -14.98 -1.55
C VAL A 103 -2.46 -15.13 -3.04
N LYS A 104 -3.13 -16.22 -3.43
CA LYS A 104 -3.59 -16.48 -4.80
C LYS A 104 -4.96 -15.89 -5.11
N SER A 105 -5.80 -15.72 -4.09
CA SER A 105 -7.18 -15.26 -4.24
C SER A 105 -7.63 -14.56 -2.97
N TRP A 106 -8.35 -13.46 -3.11
CA TRP A 106 -8.89 -12.63 -2.04
C TRP A 106 -10.30 -12.20 -2.43
N ILE A 107 -11.28 -13.03 -2.07
CA ILE A 107 -12.69 -12.81 -2.42
C ILE A 107 -13.38 -12.02 -1.31
N LEU A 108 -14.15 -10.98 -1.67
CA LEU A 108 -15.06 -10.30 -0.75
C LEU A 108 -16.50 -10.81 -0.92
N LYS A 109 -17.00 -11.55 0.07
CA LYS A 109 -18.29 -12.31 0.00
C LYS A 109 -19.55 -11.45 -0.01
N LYS A 110 -19.41 -10.14 0.22
CA LYS A 110 -20.53 -9.18 0.25
C LYS A 110 -20.63 -8.32 -1.01
N TYR A 111 -19.77 -8.57 -1.99
CA TYR A 111 -19.65 -7.77 -3.20
C TYR A 111 -19.55 -8.71 -4.41
N ASP A 112 -20.19 -8.30 -5.50
CA ASP A 112 -20.12 -8.99 -6.78
C ASP A 112 -19.39 -8.11 -7.80
N ASP A 113 -18.78 -8.73 -8.80
CA ASP A 113 -18.23 -8.06 -9.97
C ASP A 113 -19.32 -7.70 -10.99
N ASP A 114 -18.91 -7.06 -12.10
CA ASP A 114 -19.80 -6.68 -13.22
C ASP A 114 -20.46 -7.88 -13.93
N ARG A 115 -20.07 -9.11 -13.57
CA ARG A 115 -20.57 -10.39 -14.09
C ARG A 115 -21.39 -11.16 -13.05
N HIS A 116 -21.73 -10.51 -11.93
CA HIS A 116 -22.46 -11.10 -10.81
C HIS A 116 -21.75 -12.33 -10.20
N GLN A 117 -20.42 -12.37 -10.24
CA GLN A 117 -19.61 -13.34 -9.51
C GLN A 117 -19.03 -12.71 -8.24
N PRO A 118 -18.67 -13.50 -7.21
CA PRO A 118 -18.03 -12.97 -6.02
C PRO A 118 -16.78 -12.15 -6.37
N LEU A 119 -16.69 -10.94 -5.82
CA LEU A 119 -15.62 -10.00 -6.13
C LEU A 119 -14.26 -10.55 -5.73
N GLU A 120 -13.35 -10.69 -6.70
CA GLU A 120 -11.95 -11.09 -6.53
C GLU A 120 -11.07 -9.84 -6.57
N LEU A 121 -10.34 -9.57 -5.49
CA LEU A 121 -9.43 -8.43 -5.42
C LEU A 121 -8.04 -8.72 -5.99
N VAL A 122 -7.64 -9.98 -6.14
CA VAL A 122 -6.36 -10.29 -6.78
C VAL A 122 -6.51 -10.13 -8.29
N ASN A 123 -5.82 -9.15 -8.87
CA ASN A 123 -5.71 -9.01 -10.33
C ASN A 123 -4.85 -10.15 -10.89
N LYS A 124 -5.49 -11.28 -11.25
CA LYS A 124 -4.79 -12.52 -11.64
C LYS A 124 -3.81 -12.33 -12.81
N PRO A 125 -4.19 -11.68 -13.93
CA PRO A 125 -3.26 -11.45 -15.04
C PRO A 125 -2.01 -10.66 -14.65
N ALA A 126 -2.18 -9.60 -13.85
CA ALA A 126 -1.05 -8.82 -13.37
C ALA A 126 -0.22 -9.60 -12.33
N ALA A 127 -0.88 -10.33 -11.43
CA ALA A 127 -0.23 -11.04 -10.34
C ALA A 127 0.64 -12.21 -10.79
N GLU A 128 0.26 -12.89 -11.88
CA GLU A 128 1.10 -13.92 -12.52
C GLU A 128 2.44 -13.37 -13.01
N LYS A 129 2.49 -12.09 -13.40
CA LYS A 129 3.68 -11.45 -13.98
C LYS A 129 4.49 -10.63 -12.97
N TYR A 130 3.80 -9.95 -12.05
CA TYR A 130 4.40 -8.95 -11.17
C TYR A 130 4.40 -9.34 -9.69
N GLY A 131 3.79 -10.48 -9.35
CA GLY A 131 3.80 -11.06 -8.02
C GLY A 131 2.42 -11.08 -7.38
N LEU A 132 2.27 -11.97 -6.41
CA LEU A 132 1.03 -12.15 -5.66
C LEU A 132 0.98 -11.20 -4.46
N PRO A 133 -0.22 -10.87 -3.95
CA PRO A 133 -0.33 -10.19 -2.67
C PRO A 133 0.34 -10.94 -1.52
N LEU A 134 0.85 -10.16 -0.56
CA LEU A 134 1.68 -10.61 0.57
C LEU A 134 3.00 -11.31 0.14
N SER A 135 3.43 -11.08 -1.11
CA SER A 135 4.83 -11.23 -1.53
C SER A 135 5.74 -10.30 -0.74
N LEU A 136 7.04 -10.56 -0.75
CA LEU A 136 8.03 -9.68 -0.12
C LEU A 136 8.78 -8.89 -1.18
N TRP A 137 8.78 -7.57 -1.04
CA TRP A 137 9.64 -6.67 -1.78
C TRP A 137 11.00 -6.53 -1.09
N ALA A 138 12.04 -7.04 -1.73
CA ALA A 138 13.43 -6.73 -1.41
C ALA A 138 14.08 -6.00 -2.58
N TYR A 139 15.04 -5.12 -2.29
CA TYR A 139 15.76 -4.36 -3.33
C TYR A 139 16.69 -5.25 -4.17
N ASP A 140 17.29 -6.27 -3.55
CA ASP A 140 18.03 -7.29 -4.28
C ASP A 140 17.05 -8.21 -5.01
N GLU A 141 17.09 -8.16 -6.35
CA GLU A 141 16.16 -8.90 -7.20
C GLU A 141 16.36 -10.42 -7.09
N GLY A 142 17.60 -10.90 -7.00
CA GLY A 142 17.88 -12.34 -6.89
C GLY A 142 17.30 -12.93 -5.61
N LEU A 143 17.48 -12.23 -4.51
CA LEU A 143 16.89 -12.55 -3.22
C LEU A 143 15.38 -12.44 -3.24
N ARG A 144 14.82 -11.35 -3.79
CA ARG A 144 13.37 -11.16 -3.94
C ARG A 144 12.74 -12.33 -4.70
N ASN A 145 13.33 -12.73 -5.83
CA ASN A 145 12.85 -13.84 -6.63
C ASN A 145 12.96 -15.17 -5.87
N LYS A 146 14.05 -15.38 -5.13
CA LYS A 146 14.25 -16.58 -4.29
C LYS A 146 13.19 -16.70 -3.19
N ILE A 147 13.02 -15.66 -2.37
CA ILE A 147 12.09 -15.70 -1.22
C ILE A 147 10.63 -15.79 -1.65
N ASN A 148 10.27 -15.27 -2.83
CA ASN A 148 8.89 -15.35 -3.35
C ASN A 148 8.59 -16.61 -4.17
N SER A 149 9.60 -17.42 -4.52
CA SER A 149 9.42 -18.67 -5.27
C SER A 149 9.68 -19.95 -4.47
N ALA A 150 10.35 -19.85 -3.32
CA ALA A 150 10.62 -20.97 -2.41
C ALA A 150 9.34 -21.62 -1.87
N LEU A 151 9.40 -22.90 -1.49
CA LEU A 151 8.28 -23.62 -0.87
C LEU A 151 8.38 -23.57 0.65
N TYR A 152 7.49 -22.81 1.27
CA TYR A 152 7.50 -22.61 2.71
C TYR A 152 6.83 -23.79 3.42
N VAL A 153 7.32 -24.12 4.61
CA VAL A 153 6.61 -25.00 5.53
C VAL A 153 5.51 -24.17 6.20
N SER A 154 4.26 -24.56 5.97
CA SER A 154 3.08 -23.90 6.56
C SER A 154 2.70 -24.56 7.90
N SER A 155 2.23 -23.78 8.87
CA SER A 155 1.68 -24.29 10.14
C SER A 155 0.28 -24.90 9.98
N GLY A 156 -0.39 -24.66 8.85
CA GLY A 156 -1.71 -25.19 8.53
C GLY A 156 -1.88 -25.48 7.04
N SER A 157 -2.84 -26.33 6.70
CA SER A 157 -3.24 -26.63 5.32
C SER A 157 -4.74 -26.90 5.25
N GLY A 158 -5.33 -26.84 4.06
CA GLY A 158 -6.75 -27.08 3.87
C GLY A 158 -7.60 -25.83 4.16
N HIS A 159 -8.68 -25.98 4.92
CA HIS A 159 -9.68 -24.92 5.12
C HIS A 159 -9.78 -24.51 6.59
N LEU A 160 -9.62 -23.23 6.87
CA LEU A 160 -9.64 -22.63 8.22
C LEU A 160 -10.73 -21.55 8.28
N SER A 161 -11.51 -21.55 9.35
CA SER A 161 -12.48 -20.47 9.64
C SER A 161 -11.88 -19.47 10.61
N ALA A 162 -12.02 -18.17 10.34
CA ALA A 162 -11.53 -17.14 11.25
C ALA A 162 -12.37 -17.12 12.56
N PRO A 163 -11.76 -16.81 13.73
CA PRO A 163 -10.38 -16.38 13.92
C PRO A 163 -9.37 -17.51 13.72
N ALA A 164 -8.32 -17.23 12.96
CA ALA A 164 -7.31 -18.20 12.58
C ALA A 164 -5.94 -17.53 12.44
N ALA A 165 -4.88 -18.32 12.53
CA ALA A 165 -3.53 -17.86 12.24
C ALA A 165 -2.80 -18.89 11.38
N ILE A 166 -1.93 -18.41 10.48
CA ILE A 166 -1.09 -19.24 9.63
C ILE A 166 0.32 -18.67 9.61
N THR A 167 1.31 -19.56 9.73
CA THR A 167 2.72 -19.21 9.69
C THR A 167 3.38 -19.94 8.55
N PHE A 168 4.19 -19.23 7.77
CA PHE A 168 5.03 -19.77 6.71
C PHE A 168 6.49 -19.58 7.10
N GLU A 169 7.24 -20.68 7.12
CA GLU A 169 8.66 -20.67 7.45
C GLU A 169 9.49 -21.25 6.31
N TYR A 170 10.54 -20.54 5.93
CA TYR A 170 11.53 -21.01 4.98
C TYR A 170 12.92 -20.75 5.57
N ALA A 171 13.82 -21.73 5.44
CA ALA A 171 15.22 -21.55 5.78
C ALA A 171 16.11 -22.41 4.87
N ASP A 172 17.20 -21.83 4.40
CA ASP A 172 18.31 -22.57 3.81
C ASP A 172 19.64 -22.16 4.43
N GLN A 173 20.76 -22.41 3.75
CA GLN A 173 22.10 -22.10 4.26
C GLN A 173 22.33 -20.60 4.49
N ASP A 174 21.74 -19.74 3.66
CA ASP A 174 22.00 -18.32 3.64
C ASP A 174 20.79 -17.47 4.05
N VAL A 175 19.58 -17.94 3.81
CA VAL A 175 18.36 -17.14 3.95
C VAL A 175 17.39 -17.83 4.89
N SER A 176 16.81 -17.08 5.83
CA SER A 176 15.63 -17.50 6.57
C SER A 176 14.53 -16.46 6.45
N VAL A 177 13.29 -16.94 6.33
CA VAL A 177 12.09 -16.12 6.19
C VAL A 177 11.01 -16.67 7.10
N LEU A 178 10.38 -15.75 7.82
CA LEU A 178 9.20 -16.00 8.63
C LEU A 178 8.10 -15.05 8.16
N LYS A 179 6.92 -15.61 7.90
CA LYS A 179 5.69 -14.84 7.68
C LYS A 179 4.62 -15.37 8.60
N LYS A 180 3.96 -14.52 9.37
CA LYS A 180 2.79 -14.87 10.17
C LYS A 180 1.63 -13.98 9.79
N PHE A 181 0.47 -14.59 9.64
CA PHE A 181 -0.77 -13.92 9.34
C PHE A 181 -1.82 -14.32 10.36
N SER A 182 -2.50 -13.35 10.97
CA SER A 182 -3.62 -13.61 11.89
C SER A 182 -4.88 -12.88 11.43
N PHE A 183 -5.99 -13.57 11.57
CA PHE A 183 -7.28 -13.24 10.98
C PHE A 183 -8.35 -13.19 12.06
N ASP A 184 -9.26 -12.24 11.93
CA ASP A 184 -10.45 -12.11 12.77
C ASP A 184 -11.73 -12.07 11.91
N HIS A 185 -12.82 -11.49 12.44
CA HIS A 185 -14.09 -11.37 11.73
C HIS A 185 -14.21 -10.09 10.88
N SER A 186 -13.17 -9.25 10.82
CA SER A 186 -13.13 -7.98 10.10
C SER A 186 -12.47 -8.12 8.72
N TYR A 187 -12.19 -7.00 8.05
CA TYR A 187 -11.37 -6.95 6.81
C TYR A 187 -9.88 -6.72 7.10
N VAL A 188 -9.46 -6.80 8.38
CA VAL A 188 -8.09 -6.55 8.82
C VAL A 188 -7.35 -7.87 8.99
N VAL A 189 -6.11 -7.91 8.50
CA VAL A 189 -5.18 -9.03 8.66
C VAL A 189 -3.95 -8.52 9.40
N HIS A 190 -3.55 -9.18 10.48
CA HIS A 190 -2.26 -8.91 11.11
C HIS A 190 -1.14 -9.58 10.30
N VAL A 191 -0.09 -8.84 10.00
CA VAL A 191 1.03 -9.26 9.15
C VAL A 191 2.33 -9.08 9.93
N GLU A 192 3.06 -10.16 10.13
CA GLU A 192 4.42 -10.14 10.65
C GLU A 192 5.33 -10.82 9.63
N THR A 193 6.35 -10.12 9.15
CA THR A 193 7.34 -10.67 8.21
C THR A 193 8.75 -10.34 8.65
N SER A 194 9.67 -11.31 8.50
CA SER A 194 11.08 -11.07 8.74
C SER A 194 11.90 -11.89 7.75
N VAL A 195 12.94 -11.28 7.18
CA VAL A 195 13.92 -11.97 6.35
C VAL A 195 15.31 -11.73 6.92
N ARG A 196 16.07 -12.82 7.06
CA ARG A 196 17.49 -12.78 7.38
C ARG A 196 18.29 -13.33 6.24
N SER A 197 19.36 -12.65 5.87
CA SER A 197 20.36 -13.15 4.94
C SER A 197 21.73 -13.16 5.63
N LYS A 198 22.39 -14.32 5.61
CA LYS A 198 23.70 -14.58 6.24
C LYS A 198 23.72 -14.17 7.71
N GLY A 199 22.60 -14.36 8.41
CA GLY A 199 22.42 -14.04 9.82
C GLY A 199 22.06 -12.58 10.13
N VAL A 200 21.96 -11.71 9.13
CA VAL A 200 21.62 -10.29 9.27
C VAL A 200 20.18 -10.05 8.80
N ASP A 201 19.40 -9.27 9.56
CA ASP A 201 18.07 -8.84 9.13
C ASP A 201 18.17 -7.90 7.93
N ILE A 202 17.27 -8.06 6.96
CA ILE A 202 17.25 -7.25 5.74
C ILE A 202 15.87 -6.68 5.48
N ALA A 203 15.82 -5.56 4.76
CA ALA A 203 14.58 -4.96 4.28
C ALA A 203 13.85 -5.89 3.32
N ALA A 204 12.69 -6.41 3.75
CA ALA A 204 11.80 -7.22 2.95
C ALA A 204 10.35 -6.89 3.31
N LEU A 205 9.77 -5.93 2.57
CA LEU A 205 8.48 -5.34 2.90
C LEU A 205 7.36 -6.23 2.31
N PRO A 206 6.32 -6.59 3.07
CA PRO A 206 5.13 -7.20 2.49
C PRO A 206 4.49 -6.27 1.45
N ALA A 207 4.01 -6.86 0.36
CA ALA A 207 3.59 -6.12 -0.82
C ALA A 207 2.23 -6.56 -1.36
N TRP A 208 1.48 -5.59 -1.90
CA TRP A 208 0.40 -5.79 -2.84
C TRP A 208 0.86 -5.25 -4.21
N PRO A 209 1.54 -6.05 -5.04
CA PRO A 209 2.34 -5.51 -6.15
C PRO A 209 1.57 -5.24 -7.45
N SER A 210 0.35 -5.79 -7.61
CA SER A 210 -0.23 -6.05 -8.93
C SER A 210 -1.62 -5.44 -9.17
N GLY A 211 -1.97 -4.33 -8.52
CA GLY A 211 -3.28 -3.68 -8.67
C GLY A 211 -4.43 -4.43 -8.00
N LEU A 212 -5.63 -3.84 -8.04
CA LEU A 212 -6.86 -4.44 -7.53
C LEU A 212 -7.61 -5.14 -8.68
N GLY A 213 -8.31 -6.22 -8.35
CA GLY A 213 -8.85 -7.17 -9.31
C GLY A 213 -10.19 -6.79 -9.94
N ASP A 214 -10.85 -5.75 -9.42
CA ASP A 214 -12.11 -5.20 -9.92
C ASP A 214 -11.90 -4.21 -11.09
N GLU A 215 -10.65 -3.93 -11.44
CA GLU A 215 -10.28 -3.08 -12.56
C GLU A 215 -10.45 -3.82 -13.89
N GLU A 216 -11.59 -3.63 -14.56
CA GLU A 216 -11.84 -4.26 -15.88
C GLU A 216 -11.70 -3.29 -17.07
N SER A 217 -11.70 -1.97 -16.87
CA SER A 217 -11.64 -0.98 -17.97
C SER A 217 -10.44 -0.06 -17.85
N SER A 218 -9.96 0.50 -18.97
CA SER A 218 -8.86 1.48 -18.95
C SER A 218 -9.14 2.68 -18.02
N SER A 219 -10.41 3.06 -17.86
CA SER A 219 -10.81 4.12 -16.94
C SER A 219 -10.74 3.70 -15.47
N ALA A 220 -10.99 2.42 -15.15
CA ALA A 220 -10.84 1.87 -13.82
C ALA A 220 -9.37 1.82 -13.42
N TYR A 221 -8.50 1.24 -14.26
CA TYR A 221 -7.05 1.24 -14.05
C TYR A 221 -6.48 2.66 -13.89
N ALA A 222 -6.98 3.63 -14.67
CA ALA A 222 -6.53 5.02 -14.56
C ALA A 222 -7.02 5.73 -13.27
N ALA A 223 -8.07 5.21 -12.64
CA ALA A 223 -8.61 5.74 -11.39
C ALA A 223 -7.85 5.23 -10.15
N SER A 224 -7.05 4.18 -10.28
CA SER A 224 -6.25 3.61 -9.19
C SER A 224 -5.20 4.60 -8.69
N GLN A 225 -4.92 4.54 -7.40
CA GLN A 225 -4.02 5.45 -6.71
C GLN A 225 -3.14 4.70 -5.74
N ILE A 226 -1.98 5.29 -5.45
CA ILE A 226 -1.28 5.03 -4.19
C ILE A 226 -1.70 6.12 -3.22
N GLU A 227 -2.34 5.73 -2.13
CA GLU A 227 -2.75 6.64 -1.06
C GLU A 227 -1.93 6.34 0.20
N TYR A 228 -1.52 7.38 0.92
CA TYR A 228 -0.86 7.26 2.21
C TYR A 228 -1.17 8.45 3.10
N GLU A 229 -1.19 8.22 4.41
CA GLU A 229 -1.28 9.27 5.40
C GLU A 229 0.11 9.67 5.89
N TYR A 230 0.42 10.96 5.76
CA TYR A 230 1.67 11.56 6.20
C TYR A 230 1.39 12.90 6.87
N ASN A 231 1.85 13.07 8.12
CA ASN A 231 1.63 14.29 8.91
C ASN A 231 0.16 14.77 8.89
N ASP A 232 -0.77 13.88 9.27
CA ASP A 232 -2.22 14.15 9.33
C ASP A 232 -2.88 14.52 8.00
N LYS A 233 -2.22 14.23 6.87
CA LYS A 233 -2.75 14.48 5.53
C LYS A 233 -2.72 13.22 4.69
N VAL A 234 -3.80 13.01 3.95
CA VAL A 234 -3.85 11.95 2.95
C VAL A 234 -3.30 12.47 1.63
N GLU A 235 -2.14 11.95 1.25
CA GLU A 235 -1.54 12.14 -0.05
C GLU A 235 -2.06 11.08 -1.02
N ARG A 236 -2.32 11.51 -2.26
CA ARG A 236 -2.92 10.67 -3.30
C ARG A 236 -2.13 10.77 -4.60
N LEU A 237 -1.43 9.70 -4.93
CA LEU A 237 -0.63 9.60 -6.13
C LEU A 237 -1.43 8.88 -7.22
N ALA A 238 -1.93 9.65 -8.19
CA ALA A 238 -2.51 9.08 -9.40
C ALA A 238 -1.46 8.31 -10.21
N VAL A 239 -1.89 7.32 -10.99
CA VAL A 239 -1.05 6.45 -11.85
C VAL A 239 0.09 7.21 -12.54
N LYS A 240 -0.26 8.32 -13.22
CA LYS A 240 0.69 9.14 -13.99
C LYS A 240 1.81 9.78 -13.16
N LYS A 241 1.61 9.94 -11.85
CA LYS A 241 2.59 10.51 -10.91
C LYS A 241 3.49 9.45 -10.27
N VAL A 242 3.20 8.16 -10.47
CA VAL A 242 3.98 7.05 -9.92
C VAL A 242 5.01 6.62 -10.96
N SER A 243 6.30 6.67 -10.63
CA SER A 243 7.38 6.21 -11.51
C SER A 243 7.61 4.69 -11.44
N GLY A 244 7.26 4.06 -10.31
CA GLY A 244 7.60 2.67 -10.00
C GLY A 244 9.01 2.54 -9.40
N GLY A 245 9.16 1.70 -8.37
CA GLY A 245 10.39 1.49 -7.61
C GLY A 245 10.78 2.62 -6.66
N GLY A 246 9.99 3.71 -6.58
CA GLY A 246 10.29 4.84 -5.70
C GLY A 246 10.03 4.48 -4.24
N THR A 247 10.96 4.84 -3.34
CA THR A 247 10.82 4.63 -1.89
C THR A 247 10.54 5.96 -1.21
N LEU A 248 9.43 6.01 -0.48
CA LEU A 248 9.05 7.12 0.40
C LEU A 248 9.29 6.67 1.84
N ASN A 249 9.93 7.52 2.64
CA ASN A 249 10.14 7.25 4.07
C ASN A 249 9.02 7.89 4.87
N GLY A 250 8.61 7.23 5.95
CA GLY A 250 7.53 7.66 6.83
C GLY A 250 7.84 8.94 7.63
N PRO A 251 6.97 9.28 8.59
CA PRO A 251 5.99 8.38 9.21
C PRO A 251 4.76 8.08 8.33
N PHE A 252 4.30 6.82 8.34
CA PHE A 252 3.03 6.43 7.70
C PHE A 252 2.10 5.72 8.69
N HIS A 253 0.95 6.31 8.98
CA HIS A 253 -0.10 5.64 9.77
C HIS A 253 -0.81 4.57 8.96
N TRP A 254 -0.94 4.81 7.66
CA TRP A 254 -1.29 3.81 6.67
C TRP A 254 -0.81 4.22 5.28
N ALA A 255 -0.62 3.23 4.42
CA ALA A 255 -0.22 3.42 3.03
C ALA A 255 -0.62 2.21 2.18
N GLY A 256 -0.98 2.42 0.92
CA GLY A 256 -1.23 1.30 0.01
C GLY A 256 -1.84 1.69 -1.31
N VAL A 257 -2.44 0.71 -1.97
CA VAL A 257 -3.12 0.87 -3.26
C VAL A 257 -4.62 0.94 -3.04
N THR A 258 -5.27 1.84 -3.78
CA THR A 258 -6.72 2.02 -3.75
C THR A 258 -7.26 2.20 -5.16
N ASP A 259 -8.53 1.89 -5.31
CA ASP A 259 -9.34 2.31 -6.45
C ASP A 259 -10.52 3.18 -5.94
N ARG A 260 -11.57 3.28 -6.76
CA ARG A 260 -12.80 4.02 -6.45
C ARG A 260 -13.60 3.42 -5.29
N TYR A 261 -13.61 2.11 -5.16
CA TYR A 261 -14.47 1.31 -4.29
C TYR A 261 -13.71 0.48 -3.27
N PHE A 262 -12.48 0.04 -3.54
CA PHE A 262 -11.71 -0.84 -2.66
C PHE A 262 -10.33 -0.29 -2.33
N ALA A 263 -9.77 -0.81 -1.25
CA ALA A 263 -8.45 -0.45 -0.75
C ALA A 263 -7.72 -1.69 -0.24
N ALA A 264 -6.41 -1.76 -0.52
CA ALA A 264 -5.46 -2.66 0.09
C ALA A 264 -4.34 -1.80 0.72
N VAL A 265 -4.50 -1.47 2.00
CA VAL A 265 -3.61 -0.57 2.74
C VAL A 265 -2.99 -1.25 3.94
N PHE A 266 -1.70 -1.01 4.13
CA PHE A 266 -0.93 -1.44 5.28
C PHE A 266 -0.95 -0.34 6.34
N MET A 267 -0.97 -0.74 7.60
CA MET A 267 -1.05 0.07 8.81
C MET A 267 0.09 -0.37 9.73
N PRO A 268 1.30 0.21 9.57
CA PRO A 268 2.46 -0.13 10.38
C PRO A 268 2.21 0.10 11.87
N ASP A 269 2.63 -0.84 12.71
CA ASP A 269 2.53 -0.67 14.18
C ASP A 269 3.56 0.35 14.70
N ASP A 270 4.64 0.59 13.95
CA ASP A 270 5.64 1.64 14.19
C ASP A 270 5.70 2.61 12.98
N PRO A 271 4.77 3.58 12.88
CA PRO A 271 4.70 4.52 11.77
C PRO A 271 6.02 5.24 11.44
N PRO A 272 6.83 5.72 12.41
CA PRO A 272 8.10 6.38 12.13
C PRO A 272 9.15 5.55 11.39
N SER A 273 9.18 4.22 11.56
CA SER A 273 10.14 3.35 10.88
C SER A 273 9.60 2.77 9.56
N ALA A 274 8.34 3.04 9.24
CA ALA A 274 7.72 2.56 8.03
C ALA A 274 8.26 3.28 6.77
N ALA A 275 8.37 2.52 5.69
CA ALA A 275 8.59 3.01 4.35
C ALA A 275 7.54 2.47 3.40
N LEU A 276 7.30 3.20 2.32
CA LEU A 276 6.42 2.82 1.21
C LEU A 276 7.26 2.72 -0.06
N VAL A 277 7.29 1.55 -0.67
CA VAL A 277 7.77 1.36 -2.03
C VAL A 277 6.59 1.40 -2.99
N THR A 278 6.62 2.35 -3.90
CA THR A 278 5.60 2.52 -4.95
C THR A 278 5.94 1.64 -6.14
N LEU A 279 4.99 0.87 -6.64
CA LEU A 279 5.15 -0.04 -7.77
C LEU A 279 4.20 0.38 -8.90
N ARG A 280 4.67 0.25 -10.14
CA ARG A 280 3.88 0.54 -11.34
C ARG A 280 4.34 -0.38 -12.45
N TYR A 281 3.41 -1.10 -13.05
CA TYR A 281 3.72 -2.07 -14.09
C TYR A 281 2.74 -1.99 -15.25
N PRO A 282 3.21 -2.08 -16.50
CA PRO A 282 2.33 -2.11 -17.66
C PRO A 282 1.71 -3.49 -17.84
N VAL A 283 0.40 -3.57 -18.06
CA VAL A 283 -0.30 -4.83 -18.35
C VAL A 283 -1.15 -4.66 -19.60
N ASP A 284 -1.26 -5.73 -20.39
CA ASP A 284 -2.14 -5.79 -21.55
C ASP A 284 -3.49 -6.35 -21.09
N VAL A 285 -4.56 -5.55 -21.21
CA VAL A 285 -5.93 -5.96 -20.87
C VAL A 285 -6.79 -6.04 -22.12
N PRO A 286 -7.73 -6.99 -22.22
CA PRO A 286 -8.69 -7.02 -23.33
C PRO A 286 -9.46 -5.70 -23.43
N LYS A 287 -9.71 -5.20 -24.65
CA LYS A 287 -10.53 -3.99 -24.83
C LYS A 287 -11.99 -4.19 -24.44
N ASP A 288 -12.50 -5.40 -24.64
CA ASP A 288 -13.82 -5.84 -24.17
C ASP A 288 -13.61 -6.94 -23.11
N PRO A 289 -13.76 -6.62 -21.81
CA PRO A 289 -13.62 -7.59 -20.73
C PRO A 289 -14.68 -8.70 -20.78
N LYS A 290 -15.86 -8.42 -21.35
CA LYS A 290 -16.97 -9.37 -21.47
C LYS A 290 -16.75 -10.35 -22.62
N LYS A 291 -15.91 -10.00 -23.60
CA LYS A 291 -15.49 -10.83 -24.73
C LYS A 291 -13.98 -10.78 -24.88
N PRO A 292 -13.23 -11.40 -23.95
CA PRO A 292 -11.78 -11.28 -23.93
C PRO A 292 -11.18 -11.87 -25.21
N ASN A 293 -10.39 -11.05 -25.90
CA ASN A 293 -9.62 -11.44 -27.08
C ASN A 293 -8.15 -11.08 -26.85
N ALA A 294 -7.28 -12.09 -26.78
CA ALA A 294 -5.85 -11.90 -26.53
C ALA A 294 -5.14 -11.13 -27.65
N GLN A 295 -5.73 -11.04 -28.84
CA GLN A 295 -5.21 -10.29 -29.97
C GLN A 295 -5.73 -8.84 -30.04
N ASP A 296 -6.73 -8.48 -29.22
CA ASP A 296 -7.30 -7.12 -29.16
C ASP A 296 -7.23 -6.57 -27.73
N THR A 297 -6.02 -6.16 -27.36
CA THR A 297 -5.71 -5.63 -26.03
C THR A 297 -5.41 -4.13 -26.07
N THR A 298 -5.47 -3.50 -24.91
CA THR A 298 -4.97 -2.16 -24.65
C THR A 298 -3.99 -2.19 -23.49
N LYS A 299 -2.99 -1.32 -23.55
CA LYS A 299 -2.01 -1.17 -22.47
C LYS A 299 -2.54 -0.25 -21.40
N VAL A 300 -2.54 -0.74 -20.17
CA VAL A 300 -2.85 0.01 -18.97
C VAL A 300 -1.72 -0.18 -17.96
N ASP A 301 -1.68 0.65 -16.93
CA ASP A 301 -0.75 0.49 -15.83
C ASP A 301 -1.51 0.01 -14.60
N VAL A 302 -0.95 -0.98 -13.90
CA VAL A 302 -1.38 -1.35 -12.54
C VAL A 302 -0.45 -0.71 -11.53
N LEU A 303 -1.02 -0.32 -10.38
CA LEU A 303 -0.26 0.18 -9.25
C LEU A 303 -0.11 -0.89 -8.18
N GLY A 304 1.00 -0.84 -7.47
CA GLY A 304 1.22 -1.67 -6.29
C GLY A 304 1.95 -0.90 -5.21
N ALA A 305 1.95 -1.45 -4.00
CA ALA A 305 2.63 -0.90 -2.85
C ALA A 305 3.29 -2.01 -2.04
N ALA A 306 4.50 -1.77 -1.57
CA ALA A 306 5.09 -2.54 -0.48
C ALA A 306 5.32 -1.61 0.70
N VAL A 307 4.87 -1.99 1.89
CA VAL A 307 4.94 -1.16 3.09
C VAL A 307 5.54 -1.98 4.21
N GLY A 308 6.36 -1.36 5.04
CA GLY A 308 6.98 -2.04 6.18
C GLY A 308 8.29 -1.40 6.61
N ASN A 309 9.10 -2.13 7.36
CA ASN A 309 10.31 -1.61 7.98
C ASN A 309 11.55 -1.84 7.08
N LEU A 310 12.36 -0.80 6.86
CA LEU A 310 13.61 -0.90 6.09
C LEU A 310 14.80 -1.46 6.89
N HIS A 311 14.65 -1.63 8.19
CA HIS A 311 15.74 -1.96 9.12
C HIS A 311 15.47 -3.23 9.94
N GLY A 312 14.49 -4.05 9.56
CA GLY A 312 14.21 -5.30 10.24
C GLY A 312 12.88 -5.94 9.84
N ALA A 313 12.29 -6.66 10.80
CA ALA A 313 10.97 -7.25 10.64
C ALA A 313 9.90 -6.17 10.45
N SER A 314 8.90 -6.47 9.61
CA SER A 314 7.69 -5.66 9.49
C SER A 314 6.61 -6.27 10.38
N VAL A 315 6.04 -5.47 11.26
CA VAL A 315 4.88 -5.83 12.09
C VAL A 315 3.82 -4.76 11.85
N GLU A 316 2.70 -5.19 11.30
CA GLU A 316 1.65 -4.27 10.85
C GLU A 316 0.31 -4.96 10.72
N ARG A 317 -0.72 -4.15 10.51
CA ARG A 317 -2.04 -4.61 10.09
C ARG A 317 -2.25 -4.24 8.64
N MET A 318 -3.02 -5.02 7.91
CA MET A 318 -3.40 -4.73 6.53
C MET A 318 -4.91 -4.76 6.41
N TYR A 319 -5.49 -3.68 5.88
CA TYR A 319 -6.90 -3.60 5.56
C TYR A 319 -7.08 -3.89 4.07
N VAL A 320 -7.91 -4.87 3.75
CA VAL A 320 -8.26 -5.20 2.35
C VAL A 320 -9.77 -5.33 2.25
N GLY A 321 -10.41 -4.30 1.70
CA GLY A 321 -11.85 -4.21 1.77
C GLY A 321 -12.47 -2.97 1.12
N PRO A 322 -13.78 -2.78 1.32
CA PRO A 322 -14.56 -1.71 0.69
C PRO A 322 -14.29 -0.34 1.32
N LYS A 323 -14.24 0.72 0.52
CA LYS A 323 -14.19 2.12 0.96
C LYS A 323 -15.55 2.61 1.48
N LYS A 324 -16.14 1.86 2.41
CA LYS A 324 -17.44 2.13 3.03
C LYS A 324 -17.23 2.75 4.41
N LEU A 325 -17.81 3.93 4.63
CA LEU A 325 -17.49 4.76 5.80
C LEU A 325 -17.68 4.05 7.15
N ASP A 326 -18.78 3.31 7.36
CA ASP A 326 -19.03 2.57 8.60
C ASP A 326 -18.03 1.44 8.85
N VAL A 327 -17.54 0.80 7.78
CA VAL A 327 -16.48 -0.22 7.89
C VAL A 327 -15.16 0.45 8.22
N LEU A 328 -14.80 1.51 7.51
CA LEU A 328 -13.54 2.22 7.70
C LEU A 328 -13.42 2.88 9.08
N GLU A 329 -14.51 3.46 9.60
CA GLU A 329 -14.55 4.05 10.95
C GLU A 329 -14.39 3.01 12.07
N SER A 330 -14.64 1.72 11.77
CA SER A 330 -14.42 0.62 12.72
C SER A 330 -12.96 0.16 12.79
N VAL A 331 -12.15 0.49 11.78
CA VAL A 331 -10.75 0.07 11.67
C VAL A 331 -9.85 1.16 12.26
N ARG A 332 -9.29 0.91 13.43
CA ARG A 332 -8.46 1.89 14.14
C ARG A 332 -7.06 2.00 13.56
N VAL A 333 -6.58 3.23 13.36
CA VAL A 333 -5.16 3.52 13.10
C VAL A 333 -4.61 4.43 14.20
N PRO A 334 -3.34 4.25 14.61
CA PRO A 334 -2.68 5.24 15.45
C PRO A 334 -2.56 6.54 14.64
N GLY A 335 -3.01 7.68 15.15
CA GLY A 335 -2.94 8.96 14.42
C GLY A 335 -3.36 10.14 15.30
N PRO A 336 -2.85 11.37 15.09
CA PRO A 336 -3.24 12.55 15.89
C PRO A 336 -4.64 13.09 15.56
N SER A 337 -5.04 13.06 14.28
CA SER A 337 -6.27 13.73 13.80
C SER A 337 -7.50 12.82 13.75
N HIS A 338 -7.37 11.65 13.13
CA HIS A 338 -8.45 10.66 13.00
C HIS A 338 -7.89 9.27 13.33
N ASN A 339 -8.50 8.60 14.32
CA ASN A 339 -8.01 7.31 14.82
C ASN A 339 -8.58 6.13 14.01
N ASP A 340 -8.88 6.31 12.72
CA ASP A 340 -9.49 5.29 11.86
C ASP A 340 -9.30 5.58 10.35
N LEU A 341 -9.71 4.66 9.48
CA LEU A 341 -9.44 4.72 8.04
C LEU A 341 -10.46 5.55 7.23
N ARG A 342 -11.32 6.36 7.87
CA ARG A 342 -12.38 7.12 7.18
C ARG A 342 -11.88 7.98 6.02
N ASP A 343 -10.65 8.46 6.10
CA ASP A 343 -10.07 9.38 5.11
C ASP A 343 -9.66 8.70 3.81
N LEU A 344 -9.75 7.37 3.72
CA LEU A 344 -9.75 6.66 2.42
C LEU A 344 -10.94 7.10 1.56
N VAL A 345 -12.06 7.53 2.15
CA VAL A 345 -13.18 8.13 1.41
C VAL A 345 -12.84 9.57 1.04
N ASN A 346 -12.55 9.79 -0.23
CA ASN A 346 -12.25 11.12 -0.75
C ASN A 346 -13.53 11.87 -1.14
N PHE A 347 -13.97 12.82 -0.31
CA PHE A 347 -15.10 13.71 -0.60
C PHE A 347 -14.75 14.93 -1.47
N GLY A 348 -13.49 15.04 -1.92
CA GLY A 348 -13.01 16.13 -2.75
C GLY A 348 -12.93 17.47 -2.02
N PHE A 349 -12.75 18.55 -2.79
CA PHE A 349 -12.55 19.90 -2.28
C PHE A 349 -13.71 20.41 -1.39
N PHE A 350 -14.94 20.03 -1.72
CA PHE A 350 -16.14 20.40 -0.96
C PHE A 350 -16.48 19.39 0.15
N GLY A 351 -15.49 18.65 0.66
CA GLY A 351 -15.70 17.58 1.65
C GLY A 351 -16.45 18.00 2.91
N ILE A 352 -16.27 19.24 3.36
CA ILE A 352 -16.98 19.82 4.52
C ILE A 352 -18.51 19.83 4.30
N ILE A 353 -18.97 19.97 3.06
CA ILE A 353 -20.39 19.98 2.68
C ILE A 353 -20.82 18.59 2.20
N ALA A 354 -19.99 17.94 1.38
CA ALA A 354 -20.30 16.65 0.78
C ALA A 354 -20.45 15.54 1.83
N ARG A 355 -19.66 15.54 2.92
CA ARG A 355 -19.78 14.52 3.97
C ARG A 355 -21.11 14.63 4.74
N PRO A 356 -21.54 15.78 5.28
CA PRO A 356 -22.88 15.93 5.87
C PRO A 356 -24.01 15.55 4.91
N LEU A 357 -23.94 15.96 3.64
CA LEU A 357 -24.93 15.59 2.64
C LEU A 357 -24.98 14.07 2.41
N PHE A 358 -23.83 13.40 2.34
CA PHE A 358 -23.76 11.94 2.22
C PHE A 358 -24.35 11.23 3.43
N LEU A 359 -24.04 11.70 4.65
CA LEU A 359 -24.61 11.14 5.88
C LEU A 359 -26.13 11.32 5.94
N TRP A 360 -26.63 12.47 5.49
CA TRP A 360 -28.06 12.72 5.39
C TRP A 360 -28.74 11.86 4.32
N LEU A 361 -28.09 11.65 3.18
CA LEU A 361 -28.57 10.73 2.14
C LEU A 361 -28.71 9.32 2.71
N LYS A 362 -27.66 8.84 3.40
CA LYS A 362 -27.64 7.53 4.04
C LYS A 362 -28.72 7.41 5.11
N TRP A 363 -28.91 8.44 5.93
CA TRP A 363 -30.00 8.47 6.92
C TRP A 363 -31.38 8.39 6.25
N THR A 364 -31.58 9.14 5.17
CA THR A 364 -32.83 9.10 4.39
C THR A 364 -33.07 7.71 3.81
N TYR A 365 -32.01 7.07 3.31
CA TYR A 365 -32.07 5.71 2.79
C TYR A 365 -32.47 4.70 3.89
N GLU A 366 -31.82 4.75 5.05
CA GLU A 366 -32.02 3.77 6.13
C GLU A 366 -33.32 3.99 6.93
N LYS A 367 -33.76 5.25 7.06
CA LYS A 367 -34.87 5.61 7.97
C LYS A 367 -36.15 6.01 7.26
N MET A 368 -36.10 6.44 6.00
CA MET A 368 -37.28 6.88 5.25
C MET A 368 -37.58 5.96 4.07
N VAL A 369 -36.63 5.76 3.17
CA VAL A 369 -36.85 5.03 1.91
C VAL A 369 -35.65 4.15 1.56
N HIS A 370 -35.83 2.83 1.54
CA HIS A 370 -34.78 1.86 1.20
C HIS A 370 -34.49 1.80 -0.31
N ASN A 371 -34.45 2.95 -0.98
CA ASN A 371 -34.17 3.11 -2.40
C ASN A 371 -33.32 4.37 -2.61
N TRP A 372 -32.10 4.19 -3.13
CA TRP A 372 -31.15 5.29 -3.34
C TRP A 372 -31.69 6.39 -4.27
N GLY A 373 -32.44 6.03 -5.32
CA GLY A 373 -33.03 7.00 -6.24
C GLY A 373 -34.02 7.92 -5.53
N TRP A 374 -34.93 7.35 -4.73
CA TRP A 374 -35.88 8.14 -3.96
C TRP A 374 -35.21 8.94 -2.83
N ALA A 375 -34.19 8.39 -2.17
CA ALA A 375 -33.43 9.12 -1.16
C ALA A 375 -32.78 10.39 -1.76
N ILE A 376 -32.21 10.28 -2.97
CA ILE A 376 -31.64 11.43 -3.71
C ILE A 376 -32.74 12.43 -4.08
N VAL A 377 -33.90 11.97 -4.58
CA VAL A 377 -35.02 12.85 -4.92
C VAL A 377 -35.49 13.64 -3.69
N ILE A 378 -35.68 12.97 -2.55
CA ILE A 378 -36.09 13.62 -1.29
C ILE A 378 -35.06 14.67 -0.87
N GLN A 379 -33.77 14.32 -0.90
CA GLN A 379 -32.72 15.24 -0.52
C GLN A 379 -32.57 16.43 -1.48
N THR A 380 -32.86 16.24 -2.77
CA THR A 380 -32.78 17.33 -3.77
C THR A 380 -33.92 18.33 -3.62
N LEU A 381 -35.06 17.92 -3.07
CA LEU A 381 -36.23 18.79 -2.84
C LEU A 381 -36.11 19.70 -1.61
N ILE A 382 -35.17 19.40 -0.70
CA ILE A 382 -34.93 20.13 0.54
C ILE A 382 -33.70 21.02 0.35
#